data_AF-A0A946ZA68-F1
#
_entry.id   AF-A0A946ZA68-F1
#
_cell.length_a   1.000
_cell.length_b   1.000
_cell.length_c   1.000
_cell.angle_alpha   90.00
_cell.angle_beta   90.00
_cell.angle_gamma   90.00
#
_symmetry.space_group_name_H-M   'P 1'
#
loop_
_entity.id
_entity.type
_entity.pdbx_description
1 polymer ?
#
loop_
_entity_poly.entity_id
_entity_poly.type
_entity_poly.pdbx_seq_one_letter_code
_entity_poly.pdbx_strand_id
1 'polypeptide(L)' 'MKTKKYIIQALVAAALYVLISIILEGEYSNEILMREITEGLVFGVLYGIFIVVRDKYMGRKKE' A
#
# COMPACT_ATOMS: atom_id res chain seq x y z
N MET A 1 12.36 -10.43 -11.98
CA MET A 1 10.88 -10.46 -12.08
C MET A 1 10.30 -9.13 -11.58
N LYS A 2 9.84 -8.24 -12.48
CA LYS A 2 9.27 -6.93 -12.12
C LYS A 2 8.10 -7.04 -11.12
N THR A 3 7.32 -8.12 -11.20
CA THR A 3 6.22 -8.44 -10.29
C THR A 3 6.64 -8.51 -8.82
N LYS A 4 7.80 -9.10 -8.51
CA LYS A 4 8.32 -9.16 -7.12
C LYS A 4 8.56 -7.74 -6.56
N LYS A 5 9.05 -6.82 -7.40
CA LYS A 5 9.27 -5.42 -7.01
C LYS A 5 7.94 -4.71 -6.71
N TYR A 6 6.90 -4.93 -7.50
CA TYR A 6 5.59 -4.32 -7.27
C TYR A 6 4.90 -4.85 -6.02
N ILE A 7 5.02 -6.15 -5.75
CA ILE A 7 4.50 -6.75 -4.52
C ILE A 7 5.20 -6.15 -3.29
N ILE A 8 6.53 -6.03 -3.30
CA ILE A 8 7.28 -5.39 -2.21
C ILE A 8 6.86 -3.93 -2.04
N GLN A 9 6.70 -3.18 -3.13
CA GLN A 9 6.24 -1.79 -3.07
C GLN A 9 4.84 -1.64 -2.49
N ALA A 10 3.91 -2.53 -2.85
CA ALA A 10 2.56 -2.56 -2.29
C ALA A 10 2.56 -2.91 -0.79
N LEU A 11 3.35 -3.92 -0.39
CA LEU A 11 3.47 -4.32 1.01
C LEU A 11 4.10 -3.21 1.88
N VAL A 12 5.16 -2.56 1.39
CA VAL A 12 5.78 -1.43 2.09
C VAL A 12 4.82 -0.25 2.20
N ALA A 13 4.08 0.07 1.14
CA ALA A 13 3.09 1.14 1.17
C ALA A 13 1.96 0.86 2.17
N ALA A 14 1.45 -0.37 2.21
CA ALA A 14 0.46 -0.79 3.20
C ALA A 14 1.00 -0.71 4.63
N ALA A 15 2.23 -1.18 4.86
CA ALA A 15 2.85 -1.12 6.19
C ALA A 15 3.08 0.34 6.66
N LEU A 16 3.53 1.22 5.76
CA LEU A 16 3.70 2.63 6.07
C LEU A 16 2.37 3.32 6.37
N TYR A 17 1.31 3.01 5.63
CA TYR A 17 -0.04 3.52 5.91
C TYR A 17 -0.46 3.16 7.34
N VAL A 18 -0.44 1.87 7.69
CA VAL A 18 -0.86 1.39 9.01
C VAL A 18 -0.03 2.02 10.12
N LEU A 19 1.29 2.11 9.96
CA LEU A 19 2.17 2.73 10.95
C LEU A 19 1.87 4.21 11.14
N ILE A 20 1.67 4.96 10.05
CA ILE A 20 1.36 6.40 10.11
C ILE A 20 -0.01 6.63 10.74
N SER A 21 -1.03 5.86 10.33
CA SER A 21 -2.36 5.96 10.91
C SER A 21 -2.36 5.68 12.40
N ILE A 22 -1.69 4.61 12.84
CA ILE A 22 -1.59 4.27 14.27
C ILE A 22 -0.91 5.40 15.06
N ILE A 23 0.13 6.04 14.50
CA ILE A 23 0.81 7.17 15.15
C ILE A 23 -0.11 8.40 15.21
N LEU A 24 -0.89 8.66 14.16
CA LEU A 24 -1.80 9.82 14.07
C LEU A 24 -3.00 9.69 15.00
N GLU A 25 -3.60 8.50 15.09
CA GLU A 25 -4.80 8.28 15.91
C GLU A 25 -4.47 8.41 17.40
N GLY A 26 -3.26 8.01 17.82
CA GLY A 26 -2.80 8.09 19.21
C GLY A 26 -3.52 7.14 20.19
N GLU A 27 -4.57 6.45 19.73
CA GLU A 27 -5.36 5.48 20.50
C GLU A 27 -5.17 4.06 19.95
N TYR A 28 -4.70 3.16 20.81
CA TYR A 28 -4.37 1.78 20.44
C TYR A 28 -5.49 0.79 20.81
N SER A 29 -6.75 1.15 20.53
CA SER A 29 -7.86 0.22 20.76
C SER A 29 -7.85 -0.89 19.68
N ASN A 30 -8.33 -2.09 20.04
CA ASN A 30 -8.39 -3.21 19.09
C ASN A 30 -9.29 -2.90 17.88
N GLU A 31 -10.34 -2.11 18.07
CA GLU A 31 -11.24 -1.69 16.99
C GLU A 31 -10.54 -0.76 16.00
N ILE A 32 -9.82 0.24 16.51
CA ILE A 32 -9.03 1.17 15.69
C ILE A 32 -7.97 0.39 14.92
N LEU A 33 -7.21 -0.47 15.60
CA LEU A 33 -6.15 -1.25 14.97
C LEU A 33 -6.68 -2.12 13.82
N MET A 34 -7.82 -2.79 14.02
CA MET A 34 -8.45 -3.61 12.98
C MET A 34 -8.96 -2.79 11.80
N ARG A 35 -9.50 -1.60 12.06
CA ARG A 35 -9.91 -0.66 11.01
C ARG A 35 -8.71 -0.19 10.20
N GLU A 36 -7.66 0.31 10.84
CA GLU A 36 -6.46 0.82 10.16
C GLU A 36 -5.74 -0.28 9.36
N ILE A 37 -5.67 -1.51 9.87
CA ILE A 37 -5.11 -2.65 9.13
C ILE A 37 -5.96 -2.95 7.88
N THR A 38 -7.29 -2.95 8.02
CA THR A 38 -8.20 -3.22 6.89
C THR A 38 -8.06 -2.15 5.81
N GLU A 39 -8.03 -0.88 6.21
CA GLU A 39 -7.81 0.24 5.30
C GLU A 39 -6.43 0.19 4.65
N GLY A 40 -5.37 -0.14 5.41
CA GLY A 40 -4.03 -0.32 4.89
C GLY A 40 -3.90 -1.44 3.87
N LEU A 41 -4.64 -2.54 4.06
CA LEU A 41 -4.74 -3.63 3.08
C LEU A 41 -5.44 -3.17 1.79
N VAL A 42 -6.56 -2.47 1.92
CA VAL A 42 -7.28 -1.89 0.77
C VAL A 42 -6.38 -0.92 0.01
N PHE A 43 -5.67 -0.04 0.72
CA PHE A 43 -4.72 0.89 0.14
C PHE A 43 -3.57 0.16 -0.58
N GLY A 44 -2.99 -0.87 0.03
CA GLY A 44 -1.94 -1.69 -0.57
C GLY A 44 -2.38 -2.35 -1.88
N VAL A 45 -3.60 -2.89 -1.92
CA VAL A 45 -4.18 -3.49 -3.13
C VAL A 45 -4.38 -2.43 -4.21
N LEU A 46 -4.98 -1.29 -3.88
CA LEU A 46 -5.20 -0.18 -4.81
C LEU A 46 -3.88 0.35 -5.37
N TYR A 47 -2.86 0.51 -4.52
CA TYR A 47 -1.54 0.97 -4.93
C TYR A 47 -0.80 -0.06 -5.81
N GLY A 48 -0.94 -1.35 -5.51
CA GLY A 48 -0.44 -2.43 -6.34
C GLY A 48 -1.06 -2.41 -7.74
N ILE A 49 -2.39 -2.25 -7.83
CA ILE A 49 -3.12 -2.09 -9.10
C ILE A 49 -2.62 -0.85 -9.83
N PHE A 50 -2.51 0.29 -9.14
CA PHE A 50 -2.01 1.54 -9.71
C PHE A 50 -0.62 1.38 -10.33
N ILE A 51 0.32 0.73 -9.63
CA ILE A 51 1.67 0.51 -10.16
C ILE A 51 1.63 -0.35 -11.43
N VAL A 52 0.84 -1.44 -11.43
CA VAL A 52 0.71 -2.33 -12.59
C VAL A 52 0.10 -1.59 -13.78
N VAL A 53 -0.96 -0.82 -13.55
CA VAL A 53 -1.60 0.02 -14.58
C VAL A 53 -0.61 1.08 -15.08
N ARG A 54 0.07 1.80 -14.20
CA ARG A 54 1.07 2.81 -14.58
C ARG A 54 2.18 2.19 -15.41
N ASP A 55 2.73 1.04 -15.01
CA ASP A 55 3.79 0.36 -15.77
C ASP A 55 3.29 -0.09 -17.15
N LYS A 56 2.06 -0.59 -17.23
CA LYS A 56 1.46 -1.08 -18.48
C LYS A 56 1.07 0.04 -19.46
N TYR A 57 0.53 1.15 -18.96
CA TYR A 57 -0.03 2.23 -19.79
C TYR A 57 0.88 3.45 -19.94
N MET A 58 1.69 3.77 -18.94
CA MET A 58 2.66 4.88 -19.01
C MET A 58 4.11 4.40 -19.23
N GLY A 59 4.36 3.08 -19.21
CA GLY A 59 5.70 2.49 -19.39
C GLY A 59 6.28 2.51 -20.80
N ARG A 60 5.68 3.23 -21.78
CA ARG A 60 6.34 3.48 -23.09
C ARG A 60 7.48 4.51 -23.01
N LYS A 61 7.94 4.89 -21.82
CA LYS A 61 9.17 5.66 -21.62
C LYS A 61 10.00 5.05 -20.48
N LYS A 62 10.69 3.96 -20.78
CA LYS A 62 11.98 3.65 -20.17
C LYS A 62 12.88 3.11 -21.28
N GLU A 63 13.70 4.02 -21.81
CA GLU A 63 15.07 3.72 -22.24
C GLU A 63 15.78 2.78 -21.25
#